data_AF-A0A498P7D0-F1
#
_entry.id   AF-A0A498P7D0-F1
#
_cell.length_a   1.000
_cell.length_b   1.000
_cell.length_c   1.000
_cell.angle_alpha   90.00
_cell.angle_beta   90.00
_cell.angle_gamma   90.00
#
_symmetry.space_group_name_H-M   'P 1'
#
loop_
_entity.id
_entity.type
_entity.pdbx_description
1 polymer ?
#
loop_
_entity_poly.entity_id
_entity_poly.type
_entity_poly.pdbx_seq_one_letter_code
_entity_poly.pdbx_strand_id
1 'polypeptide(L)'
;MKTTIRTFPNQKPWVDKTIRDALRSRTAAYNAGLASGDMVPYKAASYNVRKAVKEAKQRYGRKLESQLQQNNSRSLWQGLRTITDYKAPTSGMMNADVTLAGELNTFYARFEAAAKDAKDANASGANGCRHEDTASTGNTRLRDFRLPSKVLRNFYSCTIESILTGNILTWFGNSTMQDRRALQRVVRSAERTIHTELPDLHSIYSRRCWTKARKIVKDLSHPNNELFSLMRSGKRFRSLKANTERLRRSFFPQAIRSLNQYITQY
;
A
#
# COMPACT_ATOMS: atom_id res chain seq x y z
N MET A 1 15.97 20.57 -37.20
CA MET A 1 15.77 19.12 -37.44
C MET A 1 15.19 18.45 -36.20
N LYS A 2 13.95 17.94 -36.23
CA LYS A 2 13.35 17.20 -35.11
C LYS A 2 13.87 15.77 -35.15
N THR A 3 14.62 15.35 -34.13
CA THR A 3 15.11 13.97 -34.01
C THR A 3 13.96 13.06 -33.59
N THR A 4 13.49 12.20 -34.49
CA THR A 4 12.45 11.20 -34.18
C THR A 4 13.03 10.12 -33.27
N ILE A 5 12.55 10.03 -32.03
CA ILE A 5 13.02 9.05 -31.04
C ILE A 5 12.14 7.80 -31.16
N ARG A 6 12.71 6.67 -31.62
CA ARG A 6 12.04 5.35 -31.56
C ARG A 6 11.93 4.90 -30.10
N THR A 7 10.70 4.83 -29.58
CA THR A 7 10.39 4.37 -28.23
C THR A 7 9.93 2.92 -28.25
N PHE A 8 10.62 2.05 -27.53
CA PHE A 8 10.25 0.63 -27.37
C PHE A 8 9.35 0.42 -26.13
N PRO A 9 8.51 -0.63 -26.07
CA PRO A 9 7.54 -0.86 -25.00
C PRO A 9 8.11 -0.90 -23.57
N ASN A 10 9.38 -1.30 -23.40
CA ASN A 10 10.07 -1.41 -22.10
C ASN A 10 11.15 -0.33 -21.89
N GLN A 11 11.12 0.78 -22.64
CA GLN A 11 12.06 1.86 -22.38
C GLN A 11 11.79 2.49 -21.03
N LYS A 12 12.78 2.37 -20.15
CA LYS A 12 12.82 3.04 -18.84
C LYS A 12 12.51 4.54 -19.02
N PRO A 13 11.41 5.08 -18.45
CA PRO A 13 10.96 6.46 -18.70
C PRO A 13 11.94 7.58 -18.29
N TRP A 14 13.00 7.25 -17.57
CA TRP A 14 14.10 8.14 -17.19
C TRP A 14 15.28 8.11 -18.18
N VAL A 15 15.20 7.36 -19.28
CA VAL A 15 16.24 7.32 -20.32
C VAL A 15 16.04 8.48 -21.30
N ASP A 16 16.83 9.52 -21.14
CA ASP A 16 16.80 10.73 -21.97
C ASP A 16 17.92 10.75 -23.04
N LYS A 17 18.00 11.84 -23.79
CA LYS A 17 19.05 12.06 -24.78
C LYS A 17 20.45 12.11 -24.13
N THR A 18 20.56 12.65 -22.91
CA THR A 18 21.85 12.79 -22.22
C THR A 18 22.48 11.44 -21.88
N ILE A 19 21.67 10.45 -21.49
CA ILE A 19 22.15 9.08 -21.27
C ILE A 19 22.61 8.45 -22.59
N ARG A 20 21.84 8.65 -23.68
CA ARG A 20 22.20 8.12 -25.00
C ARG A 20 23.50 8.74 -25.54
N ASP A 21 23.69 10.04 -25.32
CA ASP A 21 24.92 10.74 -25.70
C ASP A 21 26.11 10.24 -24.86
N ALA A 22 25.95 10.09 -23.54
CA ALA A 22 26.99 9.53 -22.68
C ALA A 22 27.37 8.09 -23.05
N LEU A 23 26.40 7.25 -23.43
CA LEU A 23 26.66 5.90 -23.92
C LEU A 23 27.43 5.92 -25.25
N ARG A 24 27.06 6.80 -26.19
CA ARG A 24 27.79 6.98 -27.46
C ARG A 24 29.23 7.44 -27.23
N SER A 25 29.43 8.42 -26.34
CA SER A 25 30.78 8.88 -25.96
C SER A 25 31.61 7.77 -25.33
N ARG A 26 31.01 6.89 -24.51
CA ARG A 26 31.72 5.73 -23.94
C ARG A 26 32.14 4.74 -25.00
N THR A 27 31.27 4.41 -25.96
CA THR A 27 31.60 3.51 -27.07
C THR A 27 32.69 4.11 -27.96
N ALA A 28 32.64 5.42 -28.26
CA ALA A 28 33.69 6.09 -29.01
C ALA A 28 35.05 6.07 -28.29
N ALA A 29 35.06 6.35 -26.98
CA ALA A 29 36.28 6.30 -26.16
C ALA A 29 36.88 4.89 -26.05
N TYR A 30 36.03 3.85 -26.02
CA TYR A 30 36.49 2.46 -26.05
C TYR A 30 37.17 2.12 -27.38
N ASN A 31 36.54 2.47 -28.51
CA ASN A 31 37.09 2.22 -29.84
C ASN A 31 38.40 3.01 -30.06
N ALA A 32 38.48 4.25 -29.59
CA ALA A 32 39.69 5.06 -29.66
C ALA A 32 40.82 4.47 -28.79
N GLY A 33 40.51 4.00 -27.59
CA GLY A 33 41.48 3.32 -26.72
C GLY A 33 41.98 1.99 -27.28
N LEU A 34 41.15 1.28 -28.05
CA LEU A 34 41.57 0.07 -28.76
C LEU A 34 42.59 0.37 -29.87
N ALA A 35 42.50 1.55 -30.49
CA ALA A 35 43.41 2.00 -31.55
C ALA A 35 44.69 2.66 -31.00
N SER A 36 44.61 3.41 -29.90
CA SER A 36 45.75 4.18 -29.35
C SER A 36 46.43 3.52 -28.13
N GLY A 37 45.83 2.49 -27.53
CA GLY A 37 46.30 1.85 -26.30
C GLY A 37 45.97 2.60 -25.00
N ASP A 38 45.47 3.84 -25.07
CA ASP A 38 45.11 4.63 -23.88
C ASP A 38 43.64 4.41 -23.49
N MET A 39 43.42 3.83 -22.30
CA MET A 39 42.10 3.51 -21.76
C MET A 39 41.60 4.54 -20.72
N VAL A 40 42.38 5.58 -20.42
CA VAL A 40 41.99 6.64 -19.47
C VAL A 40 40.70 7.37 -19.91
N PRO A 41 40.53 7.76 -21.19
CA PRO A 41 39.29 8.39 -21.67
C PRO A 41 38.06 7.51 -21.51
N TYR A 42 38.22 6.19 -21.68
CA TYR A 42 37.12 5.23 -21.49
C TYR A 42 36.66 5.15 -20.03
N LYS A 43 37.60 5.17 -19.07
CA LYS A 43 37.25 5.19 -17.63
C LYS A 43 36.47 6.45 -17.26
N ALA A 44 36.89 7.61 -17.77
CA ALA A 44 36.20 8.88 -17.57
C ALA A 44 34.78 8.84 -18.19
N ALA A 45 34.65 8.37 -19.43
CA ALA A 45 33.35 8.22 -20.10
C ALA A 45 32.42 7.22 -19.36
N SER A 46 32.97 6.14 -18.81
CA SER A 46 32.22 5.16 -18.01
C SER A 46 31.69 5.76 -16.71
N TYR A 47 32.49 6.60 -16.04
CA TYR A 47 32.03 7.36 -14.89
C TYR A 47 30.91 8.34 -15.26
N ASN A 48 31.05 9.05 -16.38
CA ASN A 48 30.04 9.98 -16.88
C ASN A 48 28.70 9.29 -17.18
N VAL A 49 28.71 8.07 -17.73
CA VAL A 49 27.47 7.28 -17.92
C VAL A 49 26.79 7.01 -16.58
N ARG A 50 27.53 6.56 -15.55
CA ARG A 50 26.96 6.32 -14.22
C ARG A 50 26.37 7.60 -13.60
N LYS A 51 27.08 8.72 -13.76
CA LYS A 51 26.62 10.03 -13.30
C LYS A 51 25.34 10.47 -14.01
N ALA A 52 25.32 10.40 -15.35
CA ALA A 52 24.15 10.75 -16.16
C ALA A 52 22.93 9.89 -15.81
N VAL A 53 23.10 8.58 -15.60
CA VAL A 53 22.01 7.68 -15.18
C VAL A 53 21.48 8.06 -13.79
N LYS A 54 22.36 8.38 -12.84
CA LYS A 54 21.97 8.80 -11.48
C LYS A 54 21.18 10.11 -11.53
N GLU A 55 21.66 11.10 -12.28
CA GLU A 55 20.99 12.39 -12.44
C GLU A 55 19.65 12.27 -13.14
N ALA A 56 19.55 11.47 -14.20
CA ALA A 56 18.30 11.27 -14.94
C ALA A 56 17.24 10.59 -14.06
N LYS A 57 17.62 9.58 -13.27
CA LYS A 57 16.73 8.98 -12.26
C LYS A 57 16.25 10.01 -11.23
N GLN A 58 17.14 10.86 -10.73
CA GLN A 58 16.77 11.93 -9.79
C GLN A 58 15.84 12.97 -10.43
N ARG A 59 16.12 13.43 -11.64
CA ARG A 59 15.27 14.38 -12.39
C ARG A 59 13.86 13.81 -12.58
N TYR A 60 13.77 12.54 -12.97
CA TYR A 60 12.50 11.84 -13.11
C TYR A 60 11.78 11.69 -11.76
N GLY A 61 12.50 11.37 -10.68
CA GLY A 61 11.95 11.34 -9.32
C GLY A 61 11.36 12.68 -8.87
N ARG A 62 12.06 13.80 -9.12
CA ARG A 62 11.54 15.16 -8.84
C ARG A 62 10.27 15.49 -9.64
N LYS A 63 10.21 15.05 -10.89
CA LYS A 63 9.01 15.22 -11.73
C LYS A 63 7.81 14.47 -11.15
N LEU A 64 8.00 13.22 -10.73
CA LEU A 64 6.96 12.44 -10.05
C LEU A 64 6.53 13.09 -8.74
N GLU A 65 7.49 13.56 -7.94
CA GLU A 65 7.19 14.29 -6.70
C GLU A 65 6.35 15.55 -6.95
N SER A 66 6.68 16.36 -7.94
CA SER A 66 5.90 17.54 -8.32
C SER A 66 4.46 17.19 -8.70
N GLN A 67 4.25 16.10 -9.43
CA GLN A 67 2.90 15.62 -9.78
C GLN A 67 2.10 15.14 -8.56
N LEU A 68 2.78 14.61 -7.53
CA LEU A 68 2.16 14.12 -6.30
C LEU A 68 1.91 15.23 -5.26
N GLN A 69 2.63 16.35 -5.32
CA GLN A 69 2.42 17.51 -4.45
C GLN A 69 1.31 18.44 -4.94
N GLN A 70 0.94 18.36 -6.21
CA GLN A 70 -0.23 19.07 -6.74
C GLN A 70 -1.48 18.46 -6.11
N ASN A 71 -2.30 19.28 -5.44
CA ASN A 71 -3.57 18.88 -4.80
C ASN A 71 -4.68 18.55 -5.83
N ASN A 72 -4.29 17.93 -6.94
CA ASN A 72 -5.12 17.57 -8.07
C ASN A 72 -5.11 16.05 -8.20
N SER A 73 -6.28 15.43 -7.98
CA SER A 73 -6.48 13.98 -8.07
C SER A 73 -6.04 13.42 -9.42
N ARG A 74 -6.18 14.18 -10.52
CA ARG A 74 -5.80 13.75 -11.87
C ARG A 74 -4.28 13.66 -12.04
N SER A 75 -3.53 14.63 -11.51
CA SER A 75 -2.05 14.61 -11.52
C SER A 75 -1.49 13.47 -10.66
N LEU A 76 -2.13 13.21 -9.50
CA LEU A 76 -1.83 12.09 -8.62
C LEU A 76 -2.04 10.74 -9.34
N TRP A 77 -3.21 10.55 -9.95
CA TRP A 77 -3.54 9.34 -10.71
C TRP A 77 -2.62 9.15 -11.92
N GLN A 78 -2.22 10.24 -12.59
CA GLN A 78 -1.24 10.18 -13.68
C GLN A 78 0.14 9.72 -13.18
N GLY A 79 0.61 10.24 -12.04
CA GLY A 79 1.86 9.81 -11.40
C GLY A 79 1.82 8.33 -11.01
N LEU A 80 0.73 7.91 -10.36
CA LEU A 80 0.45 6.50 -10.02
C LEU A 80 0.48 5.57 -11.23
N ARG A 81 -0.16 5.98 -12.33
CA ARG A 81 -0.21 5.24 -13.59
C ARG A 81 1.18 5.07 -14.21
N THR A 82 2.02 6.10 -14.07
CA THR A 82 3.39 6.11 -14.60
C THR A 82 4.34 5.23 -13.77
N ILE A 83 4.11 5.08 -12.47
CA ILE A 83 4.92 4.23 -11.58
C ILE A 83 4.55 2.75 -11.76
N THR A 84 3.26 2.47 -11.93
CA THR A 84 2.73 1.10 -11.95
C THR A 84 2.70 0.46 -13.35
N ASP A 85 3.09 1.21 -14.41
CA ASP A 85 2.86 0.84 -15.82
C ASP A 85 1.40 0.49 -16.13
N TYR A 86 0.48 0.94 -15.28
CA TYR A 86 -0.93 0.60 -15.41
C TYR A 86 -1.51 1.25 -16.68
N LYS A 87 -1.66 0.46 -17.74
CA LYS A 87 -2.44 0.89 -18.90
C LYS A 87 -3.88 0.48 -18.67
N ALA A 88 -4.70 1.41 -18.19
CA ALA A 88 -6.15 1.24 -18.22
C ALA A 88 -6.55 0.83 -19.65
N PRO A 89 -7.33 -0.24 -19.83
CA PRO A 89 -7.78 -0.67 -21.15
C PRO A 89 -8.43 0.49 -21.89
N THR A 90 -8.03 0.71 -23.15
CA THR A 90 -8.80 1.56 -24.07
C THR A 90 -10.05 0.80 -24.47
N SER A 91 -11.09 0.92 -23.66
CA SER A 91 -12.48 0.69 -24.05
C SER A 91 -13.36 1.45 -23.07
N GLY A 92 -14.43 2.03 -23.61
CA GLY A 92 -15.28 3.00 -22.94
C GLY A 92 -15.74 2.53 -21.57
N MET A 93 -16.17 3.48 -20.73
CA MET A 93 -17.03 3.16 -19.61
C MET A 93 -18.19 2.33 -20.18
N MET A 94 -18.08 1.00 -20.10
CA MET A 94 -19.25 0.15 -20.20
C MET A 94 -20.09 0.62 -19.04
N ASN A 95 -21.28 1.14 -19.34
CA ASN A 95 -22.30 1.34 -18.33
C ASN A 95 -22.39 0.00 -17.60
N ALA A 96 -21.80 -0.06 -16.42
CA ALA A 96 -21.88 -1.24 -15.59
C ALA A 96 -23.35 -1.38 -15.27
N ASP A 97 -24.00 -2.33 -15.94
CA ASP A 97 -25.38 -2.69 -15.64
C ASP A 97 -25.45 -2.98 -14.12
N VAL A 98 -26.56 -2.60 -13.49
CA VAL A 98 -26.79 -2.71 -12.04
C VAL A 98 -26.53 -4.14 -11.54
N THR A 99 -26.65 -5.10 -12.46
CA THR A 99 -26.35 -6.53 -12.30
C THR A 99 -24.86 -6.85 -12.09
N LEU A 100 -23.92 -6.07 -12.65
CA LEU A 100 -22.47 -6.31 -12.55
C LEU A 100 -21.97 -6.25 -11.11
N ALA A 101 -22.54 -5.36 -10.29
CA ALA A 101 -22.22 -5.29 -8.87
C ALA A 101 -22.65 -6.57 -8.13
N GLY A 102 -23.78 -7.17 -8.54
CA GLY A 102 -24.25 -8.46 -8.03
C GLY A 102 -23.36 -9.61 -8.47
N GLU A 103 -22.93 -9.61 -9.73
CA GLU A 103 -21.99 -10.61 -10.27
C GLU A 103 -20.62 -10.55 -9.58
N LEU A 104 -20.09 -9.34 -9.34
CA LEU A 104 -18.84 -9.15 -8.62
C LEU A 104 -18.96 -9.56 -7.15
N ASN A 105 -20.06 -9.23 -6.48
CA ASN A 105 -20.31 -9.71 -5.12
C ASN A 105 -20.39 -11.24 -5.07
N THR A 106 -21.04 -11.87 -6.05
CA THR A 106 -21.11 -13.34 -6.17
C THR A 106 -19.72 -13.94 -6.42
N PHE A 107 -18.93 -13.31 -7.30
CA PHE A 107 -17.57 -13.70 -7.61
C PHE A 107 -16.62 -13.59 -6.42
N TYR A 108 -16.74 -12.54 -5.59
CA TYR A 108 -15.92 -12.40 -4.38
C TYR A 108 -16.44 -13.25 -3.21
N ALA A 109 -17.76 -13.49 -3.14
CA ALA A 109 -18.36 -14.41 -2.17
C ALA A 109 -18.00 -15.88 -2.44
N ARG A 110 -17.50 -16.24 -3.62
CA ARG A 110 -17.03 -17.62 -3.91
C ARG A 110 -15.89 -18.08 -2.98
N PHE A 111 -15.14 -17.13 -2.38
CA PHE A 111 -14.11 -17.44 -1.38
C PHE A 111 -14.71 -17.75 0.01
N GLU A 112 -15.94 -17.32 0.29
CA GLU A 112 -16.71 -17.71 1.49
C GLU A 112 -17.41 -19.06 1.27
N ALA A 113 -17.90 -19.34 0.05
CA ALA A 113 -18.48 -20.63 -0.32
C ALA A 113 -17.45 -21.77 -0.31
N ALA A 114 -16.24 -21.54 -0.83
CA ALA A 114 -15.14 -22.50 -0.74
C ALA A 114 -14.71 -22.83 0.71
N ALA A 115 -15.01 -21.96 1.68
CA ALA A 115 -14.79 -22.22 3.11
C ALA A 115 -15.90 -23.06 3.76
N LYS A 116 -17.08 -23.14 3.14
CA LYS A 116 -18.13 -24.12 3.47
C LYS A 116 -17.79 -25.49 2.87
N ASP A 117 -17.41 -25.54 1.60
CA ASP A 117 -17.04 -26.78 0.92
C ASP A 117 -15.75 -27.40 1.51
N ALA A 118 -14.80 -26.56 1.99
CA ALA A 118 -13.60 -27.03 2.70
C ALA A 118 -13.88 -27.56 4.12
N LYS A 119 -15.02 -27.22 4.73
CA LYS A 119 -15.45 -27.84 6.00
C LYS A 119 -16.04 -29.22 5.78
N ASP A 120 -16.65 -29.47 4.61
CA ASP A 120 -17.19 -30.77 4.23
C ASP A 120 -16.13 -31.69 3.59
N ALA A 121 -15.08 -31.12 2.99
CA ALA A 121 -13.95 -31.86 2.40
C ALA A 121 -12.82 -32.20 3.38
N ASN A 122 -12.78 -31.65 4.61
CA ASN A 122 -11.76 -32.02 5.60
C ASN A 122 -12.02 -33.40 6.26
N ALA A 123 -12.96 -34.18 5.70
CA ALA A 123 -13.12 -35.62 5.93
C ALA A 123 -12.24 -36.49 5.02
N SER A 124 -11.49 -35.91 4.07
CA SER A 124 -10.52 -36.68 3.27
C SER A 124 -9.39 -35.77 2.78
N GLY A 125 -8.18 -36.03 3.28
CA GLY A 125 -7.02 -35.18 3.07
C GLY A 125 -6.51 -35.13 1.64
N ALA A 126 -5.85 -34.03 1.27
CA ALA A 126 -4.69 -34.00 0.38
C ALA A 126 -4.10 -32.57 0.30
N ASN A 127 -2.79 -32.56 0.09
CA ASN A 127 -1.84 -31.47 0.00
C ASN A 127 -2.09 -30.52 -1.20
N GLY A 128 -1.60 -29.28 -1.16
CA GLY A 128 -1.60 -28.43 -2.37
C GLY A 128 -1.13 -26.98 -2.19
N CYS A 129 0.14 -26.74 -2.48
CA CYS A 129 0.79 -25.44 -2.65
C CYS A 129 0.02 -24.50 -3.60
N ARG A 130 -0.04 -23.19 -3.33
CA ARG A 130 -0.36 -22.18 -4.36
C ARG A 130 0.29 -20.81 -4.10
N HIS A 131 0.81 -20.28 -5.20
CA HIS A 131 1.52 -19.03 -5.47
C HIS A 131 1.02 -17.77 -4.73
N GLU A 132 1.95 -17.07 -4.08
CA GLU A 132 1.88 -15.64 -3.78
C GLU A 132 2.78 -14.89 -4.76
N ASP A 133 2.23 -14.21 -5.79
CA ASP A 133 3.03 -13.29 -6.63
C ASP A 133 2.14 -12.31 -7.42
N THR A 134 1.66 -11.24 -6.79
CA THR A 134 1.21 -10.03 -7.54
C THR A 134 1.32 -8.72 -6.74
N ALA A 135 1.27 -8.76 -5.40
CA ALA A 135 1.37 -7.54 -4.56
C ALA A 135 2.82 -7.03 -4.34
N SER A 136 3.84 -7.84 -4.64
CA SER A 136 5.25 -7.53 -4.37
C SER A 136 5.89 -6.64 -5.46
N THR A 137 5.44 -6.75 -6.71
CA THR A 137 6.06 -6.10 -7.88
C THR A 137 5.93 -4.57 -7.91
N GLY A 138 4.87 -4.02 -7.30
CA GLY A 138 4.68 -2.56 -7.24
C GLY A 138 5.64 -1.85 -6.27
N ASN A 139 5.97 -2.50 -5.15
CA ASN A 139 6.80 -1.91 -4.10
C ASN A 139 8.30 -1.89 -4.46
N THR A 140 8.78 -2.83 -5.28
CA THR A 140 10.19 -2.89 -5.71
C THR A 140 10.54 -1.77 -6.68
N ARG A 141 9.63 -1.37 -7.57
CA ARG A 141 9.86 -0.27 -8.54
C ARG A 141 10.04 1.09 -7.88
N LEU A 142 9.36 1.35 -6.75
CA LEU A 142 9.51 2.61 -6.01
C LEU A 142 10.93 2.82 -5.48
N ARG A 143 11.64 1.73 -5.12
CA ARG A 143 13.04 1.78 -4.66
C ARG A 143 14.01 2.26 -5.74
N ASP A 144 13.71 1.97 -7.01
CA ASP A 144 14.59 2.29 -8.13
C ASP A 144 14.69 3.78 -8.45
N PHE A 145 13.72 4.57 -7.99
CA PHE A 145 13.56 5.99 -8.32
C PHE A 145 14.12 6.95 -7.26
N ARG A 146 14.60 6.45 -6.11
CA ARG A 146 15.12 7.27 -5.00
C ARG A 146 14.19 8.44 -4.61
N LEU A 147 12.88 8.16 -4.53
CA LEU A 147 11.89 9.16 -4.14
C LEU A 147 12.09 9.60 -2.68
N PRO A 148 11.84 10.87 -2.32
CA PRO A 148 11.94 11.32 -0.94
C PRO A 148 10.97 10.58 -0.01
N SER A 149 11.40 10.30 1.23
CA SER A 149 10.61 9.54 2.21
C SER A 149 9.24 10.16 2.50
N LYS A 150 9.09 11.49 2.38
CA LYS A 150 7.80 12.19 2.54
C LYS A 150 6.78 11.78 1.47
N VAL A 151 7.22 11.62 0.22
CA VAL A 151 6.37 11.21 -0.90
C VAL A 151 5.95 9.75 -0.75
N LEU A 152 6.89 8.88 -0.39
CA LEU A 152 6.62 7.46 -0.15
C LEU A 152 5.67 7.25 1.04
N ARG A 153 5.82 8.07 2.10
CA ARG A 153 4.91 8.07 3.25
C ARG A 153 3.50 8.51 2.84
N ASN A 154 3.36 9.60 2.08
CA ASN A 154 2.06 10.05 1.59
C ASN A 154 1.40 9.00 0.69
N PHE A 155 2.17 8.37 -0.20
CA PHE A 155 1.68 7.27 -1.03
C PHE A 155 1.14 6.11 -0.18
N TYR A 156 1.91 5.67 0.82
CA TYR A 156 1.48 4.64 1.76
C TYR A 156 0.18 5.04 2.46
N SER A 157 0.12 6.25 3.03
CA SER A 157 -1.06 6.72 3.75
C SER A 157 -2.31 6.84 2.87
N CYS A 158 -2.15 7.30 1.64
CA CYS A 158 -3.27 7.48 0.71
C CYS A 158 -3.79 6.18 0.09
N THR A 159 -2.94 5.16 -0.08
CA THR A 159 -3.30 3.95 -0.84
C THR A 159 -3.37 2.71 0.04
N ILE A 160 -2.30 2.40 0.77
CA ILE A 160 -2.19 1.18 1.56
C ILE A 160 -2.89 1.37 2.91
N GLU A 161 -2.58 2.44 3.63
CA GLU A 161 -3.16 2.74 4.94
C GLU A 161 -4.65 3.01 4.84
N SER A 162 -5.12 3.74 3.82
CA SER A 162 -6.55 4.04 3.64
C SER A 162 -7.40 2.77 3.45
N ILE A 163 -6.89 1.77 2.72
CA ILE A 163 -7.53 0.47 2.54
C ILE A 163 -7.38 -0.39 3.80
N LEU A 164 -6.15 -0.53 4.32
CA LEU A 164 -5.85 -1.35 5.50
C LEU A 164 -6.48 -0.85 6.78
N THR A 165 -6.78 0.45 6.88
CA THR A 165 -7.42 1.05 8.05
C THR A 165 -8.88 1.43 7.77
N GLY A 166 -9.34 1.19 6.54
CA GLY A 166 -10.71 1.34 6.10
C GLY A 166 -11.63 0.48 6.95
N ASN A 167 -12.50 1.15 7.71
CA ASN A 167 -13.42 0.54 8.66
C ASN A 167 -12.81 -0.57 9.56
N ILE A 168 -11.54 -0.43 9.96
CA ILE A 168 -10.79 -1.43 10.75
C ILE A 168 -11.52 -1.93 12.01
N LEU A 169 -12.46 -1.15 12.53
CA LEU A 169 -13.25 -1.46 13.71
C LEU A 169 -14.25 -2.61 13.51
N THR A 170 -14.66 -2.93 12.29
CA THR A 170 -15.65 -3.99 12.02
C THR A 170 -15.02 -5.37 11.85
N TRP A 171 -13.82 -5.43 11.27
CA TRP A 171 -13.20 -6.70 10.89
C TRP A 171 -12.02 -7.10 11.77
N PHE A 172 -11.16 -6.16 12.21
CA PHE A 172 -9.88 -6.51 12.85
C PHE A 172 -10.03 -7.35 14.12
N GLY A 173 -11.04 -7.04 14.94
CA GLY A 173 -11.35 -7.81 16.14
C GLY A 173 -11.68 -9.27 15.83
N ASN A 174 -12.36 -9.51 14.71
CA ASN A 174 -12.80 -10.84 14.25
C ASN A 174 -11.74 -11.59 13.43
N SER A 175 -10.73 -10.90 12.88
CA SER A 175 -9.66 -11.53 12.10
C SER A 175 -8.85 -12.56 12.89
N THR A 176 -8.37 -13.57 12.19
CA THR A 176 -7.49 -14.58 12.78
C THR A 176 -6.09 -14.02 13.02
N MET A 177 -5.28 -14.73 13.83
CA MET A 177 -3.88 -14.36 14.02
C MET A 177 -3.06 -14.50 12.72
N GLN A 178 -3.47 -15.41 11.83
CA GLN A 178 -2.84 -15.59 10.53
C GLN A 178 -3.08 -14.36 9.64
N ASP A 179 -4.32 -13.88 9.56
CA ASP A 179 -4.67 -12.68 8.78
C ASP A 179 -3.93 -11.45 9.30
N ARG A 180 -3.91 -11.26 10.63
CA ARG A 180 -3.19 -10.14 11.26
C ARG A 180 -1.70 -10.17 10.95
N ARG A 181 -1.07 -11.36 10.97
CA ARG A 181 0.34 -11.51 10.58
C ARG A 181 0.55 -11.18 9.10
N ALA A 182 -0.32 -11.67 8.21
CA ALA A 182 -0.24 -11.40 6.78
C ALA A 182 -0.37 -9.89 6.49
N LEU A 183 -1.35 -9.21 7.08
CA LEU A 183 -1.55 -7.76 6.94
C LEU A 183 -0.36 -6.97 7.53
N GLN A 184 0.18 -7.41 8.68
CA GLN A 184 1.36 -6.78 9.26
C GLN A 184 2.60 -6.94 8.34
N ARG A 185 2.74 -8.04 7.60
CA ARG A 185 3.83 -8.19 6.60
C ARG A 185 3.76 -7.12 5.51
N VAL A 186 2.57 -6.71 5.08
CA VAL A 186 2.39 -5.61 4.12
C VAL A 186 2.91 -4.30 4.72
N VAL A 187 2.57 -4.00 5.98
CA VAL A 187 3.09 -2.83 6.70
C VAL A 187 4.62 -2.88 6.80
N ARG A 188 5.21 -4.03 7.19
CA ARG A 188 6.67 -4.21 7.26
C ARG A 188 7.35 -4.06 5.90
N SER A 189 6.69 -4.43 4.81
CA SER A 189 7.20 -4.23 3.45
C SER A 189 7.25 -2.74 3.07
N ALA A 190 6.20 -2.00 3.46
CA ALA A 190 6.14 -0.56 3.29
C ALA A 190 7.22 0.16 4.12
N GLU A 191 7.39 -0.20 5.40
CA GLU A 191 8.46 0.35 6.26
C GLU A 191 9.84 0.21 5.64
N ARG A 192 10.17 -0.99 5.14
CA ARG A 192 11.46 -1.26 4.45
C ARG A 192 11.65 -0.41 3.20
N THR A 193 10.57 0.05 2.58
CA THR A 193 10.60 0.84 1.34
C THR A 193 10.65 2.33 1.62
N ILE A 194 10.01 2.80 2.70
CA ILE A 194 9.95 4.22 3.09
C ILE A 194 11.14 4.59 3.99
N HIS A 195 11.80 3.60 4.61
CA HIS A 195 12.86 3.75 5.61
C HIS A 195 12.39 4.53 6.85
N THR A 196 11.14 4.31 7.25
CA THR A 196 10.55 4.95 8.43
C THR A 196 9.70 3.95 9.16
N GLU A 197 9.72 3.99 10.49
CA GLU A 197 8.83 3.17 11.31
C GLU A 197 7.37 3.57 11.06
N LEU A 198 6.52 2.57 10.87
CA LEU A 198 5.08 2.72 10.71
C LEU A 198 4.39 2.10 11.92
N PRO A 199 3.25 2.66 12.35
CA PRO A 199 2.48 2.07 13.43
C PRO A 199 2.03 0.65 13.04
N ASP A 200 2.10 -0.27 14.00
CA ASP A 200 1.60 -1.62 13.80
C ASP A 200 0.07 -1.62 13.68
N LEU A 201 -0.49 -2.62 13.02
CA LEU A 201 -1.91 -2.66 12.73
C LEU A 201 -2.76 -2.74 14.01
N HIS A 202 -2.23 -3.35 15.06
CA HIS A 202 -2.92 -3.46 16.35
C HIS A 202 -2.99 -2.12 17.07
N SER A 203 -1.91 -1.32 17.11
CA SER A 203 -1.95 0.01 17.70
C SER A 203 -2.88 0.95 16.94
N ILE A 204 -2.93 0.88 15.60
CA ILE A 204 -3.89 1.64 14.80
C ILE A 204 -5.33 1.26 15.18
N TYR A 205 -5.62 -0.04 15.24
CA TYR A 205 -6.93 -0.54 15.66
C TYR A 205 -7.30 -0.04 17.06
N SER A 206 -6.42 -0.24 18.05
CA SER A 206 -6.65 0.13 19.45
C SER A 206 -6.88 1.64 19.60
N ARG A 207 -6.06 2.47 18.94
CA ARG A 207 -6.20 3.93 18.94
C ARG A 207 -7.51 4.39 18.29
N ARG A 208 -7.90 3.80 17.15
CA ARG A 208 -9.17 4.11 16.48
C ARG A 208 -10.36 3.65 17.31
N CYS A 209 -10.26 2.48 17.93
CA CYS A 209 -11.30 1.90 18.79
C CYS A 209 -11.58 2.84 19.97
N TRP A 210 -10.53 3.24 20.68
CA TRP A 210 -10.62 4.20 21.78
C TRP A 210 -11.16 5.56 21.34
N THR A 211 -10.62 6.12 20.24
CA THR A 211 -11.04 7.45 19.75
C THR A 211 -12.52 7.46 19.37
N LYS A 212 -12.99 6.43 18.67
CA LYS A 212 -14.40 6.33 18.28
C LYS A 212 -15.31 6.14 19.49
N ALA A 213 -14.91 5.27 20.43
CA ALA A 213 -15.66 5.06 21.66
C ALA A 213 -15.81 6.35 22.47
N ARG A 214 -14.72 7.13 22.61
CA ARG A 214 -14.74 8.42 23.32
C ARG A 214 -15.65 9.45 22.64
N LYS A 215 -15.75 9.44 21.30
CA LYS A 215 -16.71 10.28 20.58
C LYS A 215 -18.15 9.88 20.87
N ILE A 216 -18.45 8.57 20.82
CA ILE A 216 -19.80 8.05 21.14
C ILE A 216 -20.20 8.38 22.57
N VAL A 217 -19.31 8.17 23.55
CA VAL A 217 -19.58 8.48 24.97
C VAL A 217 -19.91 9.96 25.18
N LYS A 218 -19.23 10.86 24.48
CA LYS A 218 -19.47 12.31 24.58
C LYS A 218 -20.75 12.78 23.87
N ASP A 219 -21.22 12.01 22.89
CA ASP A 219 -22.42 12.33 22.12
C ASP A 219 -23.63 11.65 22.75
N LEU A 220 -24.39 12.41 23.53
CA LEU A 220 -25.60 11.92 24.20
C LEU A 220 -26.74 11.60 23.21
N SER A 221 -26.72 12.18 22.00
CA SER A 221 -27.73 11.91 20.96
C SER A 221 -27.47 10.62 20.18
N HIS A 222 -26.29 10.02 20.38
CA HIS A 222 -25.91 8.83 19.64
C HIS A 222 -26.76 7.62 20.08
N PRO A 223 -27.36 6.84 19.14
CA PRO A 223 -28.30 5.77 19.46
C PRO A 223 -27.68 4.64 20.31
N ASN A 224 -26.36 4.49 20.25
CA ASN A 224 -25.62 3.50 21.03
C ASN A 224 -24.82 4.10 22.20
N ASN A 225 -25.12 5.34 22.62
CA ASN A 225 -24.46 5.95 23.80
C ASN A 225 -24.73 5.12 25.06
N GLU A 226 -25.95 4.60 25.22
CA GLU A 226 -26.39 3.80 26.37
C GLU A 226 -25.56 2.53 26.59
N LEU A 227 -24.96 1.98 25.54
CA LEU A 227 -24.06 0.83 25.63
C LEU A 227 -22.79 1.14 26.45
N PHE A 228 -22.43 2.42 26.57
CA PHE A 228 -21.30 2.90 27.35
C PHE A 228 -21.74 3.46 28.71
N SER A 229 -22.51 2.67 29.46
CA SER A 229 -22.91 3.06 30.82
C SER A 229 -21.78 2.89 31.83
N LEU A 230 -21.55 3.89 32.68
CA LEU A 230 -20.62 3.79 33.81
C LEU A 230 -21.24 2.97 34.95
N MET A 231 -20.40 2.23 35.66
CA MET A 231 -20.77 1.60 36.94
C MET A 231 -20.96 2.67 38.02
N ARG A 232 -21.64 2.33 39.13
CA ARG A 232 -21.86 3.25 40.27
C ARG A 232 -20.58 3.92 40.79
N SER A 233 -19.43 3.28 40.66
CA SER A 233 -18.15 3.84 41.06
C SER A 233 -17.67 5.00 40.18
N GLY A 234 -18.24 5.20 38.99
CA GLY A 234 -17.78 6.20 38.01
C GLY A 234 -16.41 5.90 37.38
N LYS A 235 -15.77 4.78 37.74
CA LYS A 235 -14.39 4.45 37.33
C LYS A 235 -14.29 3.44 36.20
N ARG A 236 -15.38 2.73 35.88
CA ARG A 236 -15.38 1.69 34.85
C ARG A 236 -16.69 1.70 34.09
N PHE A 237 -16.59 1.48 32.78
CA PHE A 237 -17.74 1.18 31.93
C PHE A 237 -18.20 -0.25 32.15
N ARG A 238 -19.52 -0.45 32.11
CA ARG A 238 -20.18 -1.74 32.21
C ARG A 238 -19.81 -2.61 31.01
N SER A 239 -19.26 -3.78 31.27
CA SER A 239 -19.02 -4.78 30.23
C SER A 239 -20.34 -5.25 29.61
N LEU A 240 -20.37 -5.37 28.28
CA LEU A 240 -21.50 -5.98 27.58
C LEU A 240 -21.43 -7.50 27.70
N LYS A 241 -22.56 -8.13 27.99
CA LYS A 241 -22.68 -9.59 27.96
C LYS A 241 -22.54 -10.06 26.51
N ALA A 242 -21.56 -10.92 26.26
CA ALA A 242 -21.32 -11.49 24.94
C ALA A 242 -21.33 -13.02 25.03
N ASN A 243 -22.36 -13.65 24.47
CA ASN A 243 -22.51 -15.11 24.49
C ASN A 243 -21.74 -15.79 23.34
N THR A 244 -21.26 -15.03 22.37
CA THR A 244 -20.49 -15.56 21.24
C THR A 244 -19.15 -14.84 21.13
N GLU A 245 -18.14 -15.57 20.66
CA GLU A 245 -16.81 -14.99 20.43
C GLU A 245 -16.86 -13.88 19.37
N ARG A 246 -17.73 -14.02 18.36
CA ARG A 246 -17.98 -12.99 17.34
C ARG A 246 -18.45 -11.68 17.96
N LEU A 247 -19.44 -11.75 18.86
CA LEU A 247 -19.92 -10.55 19.56
C LEU A 247 -18.82 -10.01 20.48
N ARG A 248 -18.13 -10.87 21.23
CA ARG A 248 -17.04 -10.47 22.14
C ARG A 248 -15.93 -9.74 21.38
N ARG A 249 -15.64 -10.14 20.14
CA ARG A 249 -14.62 -9.57 19.27
C ARG A 249 -15.06 -8.33 18.49
N SER A 250 -16.34 -8.01 18.47
CA SER A 250 -16.88 -6.84 17.78
C SER A 250 -16.48 -5.51 18.46
N PHE A 251 -16.78 -4.39 17.78
CA PHE A 251 -16.39 -3.05 18.19
C PHE A 251 -16.79 -2.70 19.64
N PHE A 252 -18.07 -2.78 20.01
CA PHE A 252 -18.52 -2.26 21.32
C PHE A 252 -17.89 -2.98 22.52
N PRO A 253 -17.85 -4.32 22.61
CA PRO A 253 -17.20 -5.00 23.74
C PRO A 253 -15.69 -4.81 23.78
N GLN A 254 -15.04 -4.62 22.61
CA GLN A 254 -13.61 -4.28 22.56
C GLN A 254 -13.37 -2.82 22.99
N ALA A 255 -14.21 -1.90 22.55
CA ALA A 255 -14.15 -0.47 22.89
C ALA A 255 -14.29 -0.22 24.40
N ILE A 256 -15.25 -0.90 25.05
CA ILE A 256 -15.44 -0.83 26.50
C ILE A 256 -14.22 -1.36 27.24
N ARG A 257 -13.66 -2.49 26.78
CA ARG A 257 -12.41 -3.03 27.35
C ARG A 257 -11.24 -2.07 27.20
N SER A 258 -11.06 -1.48 26.02
CA SER A 258 -10.03 -0.47 25.79
C SER A 258 -10.23 0.75 26.69
N LEU A 259 -11.44 1.31 26.80
CA LEU A 259 -11.72 2.44 27.70
C LEU A 259 -11.41 2.10 29.17
N ASN A 260 -11.79 0.91 29.62
CA ASN A 260 -11.51 0.45 30.99
C ASN A 260 -10.01 0.28 31.26
N GLN A 261 -9.23 -0.16 30.27
CA GLN A 261 -7.77 -0.26 30.39
C GLN A 261 -7.13 1.13 30.57
N TYR A 262 -7.58 2.15 29.83
CA TYR A 262 -7.06 3.51 29.94
C TYR A 262 -7.48 4.22 31.23
N ILE A 263 -8.68 3.97 31.75
CA ILE A 263 -9.14 4.60 33.01
C ILE A 263 -8.46 4.01 34.24
N THR A 264 -8.03 2.74 34.20
CA THR A 264 -7.37 2.09 35.34
C THR A 264 -5.88 2.52 35.50
N GLN A 265 -5.35 3.36 34.59
CA GLN A 265 -3.95 3.85 34.63
C GLN A 265 -3.79 5.19 35.39
N TYR A 266 -4.86 5.70 36.01
CA TYR A 266 -4.87 6.85 36.91
C TYR A 266 -5.49 6.45 38.25
#